data_AF-A0A818UDG5-F1
#
_entry.id   AF-A0A818UDG5-F1
#
_cell.length_a   1.000
_cell.length_b   1.000
_cell.length_c   1.000
_cell.angle_alpha   90.00
_cell.angle_beta   90.00
_cell.angle_gamma   90.00
#
_symmetry.space_group_name_H-M   'P 1'
#
loop_
_entity.id
_entity.type
_entity.pdbx_description
1 polymer ?
#
loop_
_entity_poly.entity_id
_entity_poly.type
_entity_poly.pdbx_seq_one_letter_code
_entity_poly.pdbx_strand_id
1 'polypeptide(L)'
;MDVFYAQWIRQKNGCAINTFNNRLEETLAACPENVRNLLTLIDIIDALIDKNKQKSLPEAFLKQSNDLLDDNNNITADDFEKSNNYFDSIADQEIIRYMNNDSKLDSSFNDFIINLPTESEPNPTFYKIYPSLATIPANFIKIRVKCIYLLNMIFERVQPIIDLSFAPGESILVDELGNVRAYLLYRKKFALFEESLQKTSAGYLDRVTVKFDTVKASTNSANGENTMFYQAYEQLHKDAHSLFRSESERLWEASYVEMHSVDAGGPYRDSITCICLDICSTRLPLFILCPNGRTNTGLNRDCWIWFGLCR
;
A
#
# COMPACT_ATOMS: atom_id res chain seq x y z
N MET A 1 -8.28 17.81 15.26
CA MET A 1 -8.62 17.73 13.83
C MET A 1 -9.94 17.02 13.61
N ASP A 2 -10.19 15.88 14.26
CA ASP A 2 -11.44 15.12 14.08
C ASP A 2 -12.72 15.87 14.45
N VAL A 3 -12.71 16.71 15.50
CA VAL A 3 -13.87 17.55 15.84
C VAL A 3 -14.18 18.56 14.73
N PHE A 4 -13.13 19.16 14.15
CA PHE A 4 -13.25 20.10 13.04
C PHE A 4 -13.73 19.38 11.77
N TYR A 5 -13.22 18.17 11.52
CA TYR A 5 -13.64 17.34 10.40
C TYR A 5 -15.10 16.86 10.51
N ALA A 6 -15.53 16.41 11.68
CA ALA A 6 -16.91 16.03 11.94
C ALA A 6 -17.86 17.23 11.79
N GLN A 7 -17.42 18.43 12.18
CA GLN A 7 -18.15 19.68 11.95
C GLN A 7 -18.20 20.05 10.46
N TRP A 8 -17.09 19.89 9.73
CA TRP A 8 -17.01 20.12 8.28
C TRP A 8 -18.01 19.26 7.49
N ILE A 9 -18.01 17.93 7.73
CA ILE A 9 -18.95 17.00 7.07
C ILE A 9 -20.41 17.35 7.42
N ARG A 10 -20.70 17.61 8.70
CA ARG A 10 -22.08 17.95 9.14
C ARG A 10 -22.58 19.25 8.52
N GLN A 11 -21.71 20.25 8.36
CA GLN A 11 -22.08 21.53 7.76
C GLN A 11 -22.26 21.43 6.23
N LYS A 12 -21.41 20.65 5.54
CA LYS A 12 -21.51 20.39 4.10
C LYS A 12 -22.83 19.70 3.73
N ASN A 13 -23.26 18.73 4.52
CA ASN A 13 -24.49 17.97 4.27
C ASN A 13 -25.79 18.72 4.67
N GLY A 14 -25.71 19.89 5.32
CA GLY A 14 -26.84 20.54 5.97
C GLY A 14 -27.21 21.96 5.50
N CYS A 15 -26.48 22.58 4.56
CA CYS A 15 -26.63 24.01 4.27
C CYS A 15 -27.04 24.33 2.81
N ALA A 16 -27.84 25.39 2.62
CA ALA A 16 -28.16 25.93 1.30
C ALA A 16 -26.90 26.52 0.63
N ILE A 17 -26.62 26.03 -0.58
CA ILE A 17 -25.32 26.04 -1.29
C ILE A 17 -24.66 27.44 -1.41
N ASN A 18 -25.42 28.52 -1.58
CA ASN A 18 -24.86 29.78 -2.08
C ASN A 18 -24.32 30.75 -1.02
N THR A 19 -24.79 30.71 0.23
CA THR A 19 -24.33 31.66 1.28
C THR A 19 -23.15 31.12 2.09
N PHE A 20 -22.97 29.80 2.08
CA PHE A 20 -21.89 29.10 2.77
C PHE A 20 -20.57 29.20 2.00
N ASN A 21 -20.59 29.03 0.66
CA ASN A 21 -19.39 29.05 -0.17
C ASN A 21 -18.54 30.32 -0.01
N ASN A 22 -19.15 31.52 0.04
CA ASN A 22 -18.39 32.77 0.15
C ASN A 22 -17.67 32.94 1.51
N ARG A 23 -18.32 32.59 2.64
CA ARG A 23 -17.68 32.64 3.97
C ARG A 23 -16.65 31.52 4.15
N LEU A 24 -16.89 30.36 3.53
CA LEU A 24 -15.98 29.22 3.57
C LEU A 24 -14.68 29.53 2.82
N GLU A 25 -14.77 30.15 1.64
CA GLU A 25 -13.59 30.57 0.86
C GLU A 25 -12.74 31.59 1.62
N GLU A 26 -13.36 32.58 2.26
CA GLU A 26 -12.66 33.55 3.12
C GLU A 26 -11.96 32.87 4.30
N THR A 27 -12.61 31.87 4.92
CA THR A 27 -12.05 31.12 6.05
C THR A 27 -10.91 30.17 5.60
N LEU A 28 -11.07 29.49 4.46
CA LEU A 28 -10.07 28.62 3.83
C LEU A 28 -8.84 29.40 3.37
N ALA A 29 -9.01 30.64 2.89
CA ALA A 29 -7.93 31.53 2.52
C ALA A 29 -7.07 31.93 3.72
N ALA A 30 -7.67 32.04 4.91
CA ALA A 30 -6.98 32.35 6.17
C ALA A 30 -6.30 31.14 6.82
N CYS A 31 -6.63 29.90 6.41
CA CYS A 31 -6.01 28.69 6.95
C CYS A 31 -4.58 28.47 6.41
N PRO A 32 -3.67 27.90 7.25
CA PRO A 32 -2.39 27.39 6.79
C PRO A 32 -2.53 26.38 5.65
N GLU A 33 -1.54 26.33 4.75
CA GLU A 33 -1.59 25.53 3.52
C GLU A 33 -1.83 24.04 3.80
N ASN A 34 -1.19 23.46 4.82
CA ASN A 34 -1.37 22.08 5.23
C ASN A 34 -2.81 21.75 5.67
N VAL A 35 -3.50 22.68 6.33
CA VAL A 35 -4.92 22.52 6.71
C VAL A 35 -5.81 22.59 5.47
N ARG A 36 -5.52 23.51 4.55
CA ARG A 36 -6.25 23.61 3.28
C ARG A 36 -6.10 22.34 2.46
N ASN A 37 -4.87 21.84 2.31
CA ASN A 37 -4.57 20.59 1.60
C ASN A 37 -5.31 19.40 2.21
N LEU A 38 -5.45 19.37 3.55
CA LEU A 38 -6.18 18.29 4.21
C LEU A 38 -7.68 18.35 3.93
N LEU A 39 -8.27 19.55 3.96
CA LEU A 39 -9.68 19.73 3.58
C LEU A 39 -9.91 19.36 2.11
N THR A 40 -8.98 19.73 1.23
CA THR A 40 -9.00 19.28 -0.16
C THR A 40 -8.94 17.74 -0.25
N LEU A 41 -8.05 17.09 0.50
CA LEU A 41 -7.94 15.63 0.53
C LEU A 41 -9.25 14.97 0.93
N ILE A 42 -9.86 15.47 2.00
CA ILE A 42 -11.16 15.03 2.51
C ILE A 42 -12.22 15.10 1.42
N ASP A 43 -12.30 16.23 0.71
CA ASP A 43 -13.34 16.41 -0.29
C ASP A 43 -13.12 15.53 -1.53
N ILE A 44 -11.86 15.26 -1.90
CA ILE A 44 -11.53 14.29 -2.96
C ILE A 44 -11.95 12.88 -2.54
N ILE A 45 -11.64 12.49 -1.29
CA ILE A 45 -12.02 11.18 -0.75
C ILE A 45 -13.54 11.03 -0.83
N ASP A 46 -14.27 12.04 -0.36
CA ASP A 46 -15.72 12.11 -0.42
C ASP A 46 -16.25 11.91 -1.85
N ALA A 47 -15.62 12.53 -2.84
CA ALA A 47 -16.04 12.47 -4.25
C ALA A 47 -15.67 11.13 -4.92
N LEU A 48 -14.52 10.55 -4.58
CA LEU A 48 -14.08 9.24 -5.10
C LEU A 48 -14.86 8.08 -4.49
N ILE A 49 -15.20 8.16 -3.20
CA ILE A 49 -16.00 7.14 -2.49
C ILE A 49 -17.47 7.22 -2.85
N ASP A 50 -17.96 8.35 -3.39
CA ASP A 50 -19.38 8.56 -3.61
C ASP A 50 -20.01 7.48 -4.50
N LYS A 51 -20.62 6.49 -3.83
CA LYS A 51 -21.27 5.34 -4.46
C LYS A 51 -22.47 5.76 -5.31
N ASN A 52 -23.05 6.94 -5.02
CA ASN A 52 -24.17 7.48 -5.76
C ASN A 52 -23.72 8.31 -6.97
N LYS A 53 -22.42 8.62 -7.10
CA LYS A 53 -21.82 9.42 -8.17
C LYS A 53 -22.49 10.81 -8.36
N GLN A 54 -22.97 11.41 -7.28
CA GLN A 54 -23.68 12.70 -7.25
C GLN A 54 -22.79 13.87 -6.82
N LYS A 55 -21.64 13.59 -6.20
CA LYS A 55 -20.70 14.61 -5.71
C LYS A 55 -19.74 15.05 -6.82
N SER A 56 -19.69 16.35 -7.06
CA SER A 56 -18.66 16.97 -7.89
C SER A 56 -17.36 17.17 -7.11
N LEU A 57 -16.25 17.31 -7.84
CA LEU A 57 -14.99 17.75 -7.23
C LEU A 57 -15.10 19.22 -6.79
N PRO A 58 -14.48 19.61 -5.67
CA PRO A 58 -14.40 21.00 -5.25
C PRO A 58 -13.62 21.87 -6.25
N GLU A 59 -14.06 23.10 -6.48
CA GLU A 59 -13.32 24.07 -7.31
C GLU A 59 -11.93 24.37 -6.76
N ALA A 60 -11.76 24.38 -5.43
CA ALA A 60 -10.46 24.50 -4.79
C ALA A 60 -9.51 23.34 -5.15
N PHE A 61 -10.04 22.11 -5.27
CA PHE A 61 -9.27 20.98 -5.75
C PHE A 61 -8.92 21.14 -7.23
N LEU A 62 -9.84 21.59 -8.07
CA LEU A 62 -9.57 21.81 -9.50
C LEU A 62 -8.51 22.90 -9.70
N LYS A 63 -8.57 23.99 -8.93
CA LYS A 63 -7.56 25.05 -8.96
C LYS A 63 -6.19 24.51 -8.53
N GLN A 64 -6.14 23.84 -7.38
CA GLN A 64 -4.90 23.25 -6.86
C GLN A 64 -4.36 22.15 -7.77
N SER A 65 -5.23 21.36 -8.38
CA SER A 65 -4.92 20.38 -9.41
C SER A 65 -4.21 21.03 -10.59
N ASN A 66 -4.78 22.12 -11.10
CA ASN A 66 -4.25 22.85 -12.25
C ASN A 66 -2.97 23.63 -11.94
N ASP A 67 -2.70 23.95 -10.66
CA ASP A 67 -1.42 24.50 -10.23
C ASP A 67 -0.32 23.42 -10.10
N LEU A 68 -0.70 22.15 -9.89
CA LEU A 68 0.21 21.02 -9.69
C LEU A 68 0.46 20.19 -10.95
N LEU A 69 -0.43 20.30 -11.92
CA LEU A 69 -0.31 19.70 -13.24
C LEU A 69 0.07 20.78 -14.25
N ASP A 70 0.81 20.42 -15.30
CA ASP A 70 1.04 21.34 -16.42
C ASP A 70 -0.30 21.82 -17.03
N ASP A 71 -0.34 23.01 -17.65
CA ASP A 71 -1.56 23.60 -18.24
C ASP A 71 -2.31 22.64 -19.20
N ASN A 72 -1.56 21.79 -19.92
CA ASN A 72 -2.10 20.79 -20.84
C ASN A 72 -2.80 19.62 -20.13
N ASN A 73 -2.66 19.54 -18.81
CA ASN A 73 -3.14 18.46 -17.98
C ASN A 73 -4.29 18.85 -17.03
N ASN A 74 -4.79 20.08 -17.13
CA ASN A 74 -5.91 20.55 -16.32
C ASN A 74 -7.13 19.63 -16.38
N ILE A 75 -7.84 19.56 -15.25
CA ILE A 75 -9.06 18.75 -15.08
C ILE A 75 -10.22 19.71 -14.82
N THR A 76 -11.36 19.48 -15.46
CA THR A 76 -12.60 20.22 -15.15
C THR A 76 -13.56 19.38 -14.31
N ALA A 77 -14.54 20.03 -13.66
CA ALA A 77 -15.57 19.32 -12.90
C ALA A 77 -16.38 18.35 -13.80
N ASP A 78 -16.71 18.78 -15.01
CA ASP A 78 -17.46 18.01 -16.00
C ASP A 78 -16.67 16.80 -16.50
N ASP A 79 -15.36 16.97 -16.73
CA ASP A 79 -14.46 15.87 -17.10
C ASP A 79 -14.43 14.77 -16.03
N PHE A 80 -14.39 15.17 -14.76
CA PHE A 80 -14.39 14.24 -13.65
C PHE A 80 -15.73 13.51 -13.50
N GLU A 81 -16.84 14.22 -13.55
CA GLU A 81 -18.18 13.61 -13.44
C GLU A 81 -18.38 12.57 -14.55
N LYS A 82 -18.01 12.93 -15.78
CA LYS A 82 -18.02 12.00 -16.92
C LYS A 82 -17.12 10.80 -16.66
N SER A 83 -15.87 11.01 -16.25
CA SER A 83 -14.94 9.92 -15.94
C SER A 83 -15.51 8.99 -14.85
N ASN A 84 -16.04 9.54 -13.75
CA ASN A 84 -16.56 8.78 -12.62
C ASN A 84 -17.71 7.85 -13.03
N ASN A 85 -18.51 8.23 -14.04
CA ASN A 85 -19.58 7.38 -14.55
C ASN A 85 -19.09 6.08 -15.21
N TYR A 86 -17.90 6.08 -15.82
CA TYR A 86 -17.33 4.91 -16.49
C TYR A 86 -16.53 3.99 -15.56
N PHE A 87 -16.01 4.50 -14.45
CA PHE A 87 -15.17 3.72 -13.54
C PHE A 87 -15.99 2.98 -12.47
N ASP A 88 -15.57 1.75 -12.19
CA ASP A 88 -15.95 0.95 -11.04
C ASP A 88 -14.71 0.52 -10.24
N SER A 89 -14.91 -0.26 -9.18
CA SER A 89 -13.80 -0.71 -8.33
C SER A 89 -12.77 -1.58 -9.06
N ILE A 90 -13.16 -2.30 -10.12
CA ILE A 90 -12.28 -3.21 -10.85
C ILE A 90 -11.42 -2.40 -11.82
N ALA A 91 -12.04 -1.50 -12.58
CA ALA A 91 -11.34 -0.55 -13.46
C ALA A 91 -10.35 0.33 -12.68
N ASP A 92 -10.75 0.81 -11.49
CA ASP A 92 -9.85 1.55 -10.60
C ASP A 92 -8.66 0.69 -10.15
N GLN A 93 -8.86 -0.57 -9.79
CA GLN A 93 -7.75 -1.46 -9.42
C GLN A 93 -6.79 -1.72 -10.58
N GLU A 94 -7.31 -1.90 -11.80
CA GLU A 94 -6.49 -2.09 -12.99
C GLU A 94 -5.64 -0.86 -13.32
N ILE A 95 -6.23 0.34 -13.24
CA ILE A 95 -5.49 1.57 -13.53
C ILE A 95 -4.43 1.86 -12.46
N ILE A 96 -4.74 1.61 -11.18
CA ILE A 96 -3.77 1.73 -10.07
C ILE A 96 -2.64 0.71 -10.24
N ARG A 97 -2.97 -0.51 -10.65
CA ARG A 97 -1.95 -1.54 -10.96
C ARG A 97 -1.06 -1.09 -12.11
N TYR A 98 -1.62 -0.49 -13.16
CA TYR A 98 -0.83 0.08 -14.25
C TYR A 98 0.11 1.18 -13.75
N MET A 99 -0.42 2.16 -13.02
CA MET A 99 0.36 3.26 -12.44
C MET A 99 1.52 2.76 -11.57
N ASN A 100 1.28 1.76 -10.71
CA ASN A 100 2.34 1.21 -9.84
C ASN A 100 3.44 0.45 -10.58
N ASN A 101 3.16 -0.06 -11.79
CA ASN A 101 4.12 -0.87 -12.55
C ASN A 101 4.89 -0.07 -13.61
N ASP A 102 4.47 1.16 -13.92
CA ASP A 102 5.14 2.00 -14.92
C ASP A 102 6.21 2.88 -14.26
N SER A 103 7.47 2.61 -14.59
CA SER A 103 8.61 3.35 -14.03
C SER A 103 8.60 4.84 -14.40
N LYS A 104 7.87 5.25 -15.46
CA LYS A 104 7.80 6.66 -15.88
C LYS A 104 7.05 7.53 -14.88
N LEU A 105 6.17 6.93 -14.08
CA LEU A 105 5.43 7.67 -13.05
C LEU A 105 6.38 8.32 -12.03
N ASP A 106 7.50 7.68 -11.74
CA ASP A 106 8.52 8.16 -10.81
C ASP A 106 9.43 9.22 -11.45
N SER A 107 9.66 9.17 -12.78
CA SER A 107 10.55 10.11 -13.46
C SER A 107 9.85 11.39 -13.94
N SER A 108 8.66 11.26 -14.52
CA SER A 108 7.91 12.38 -15.11
C SER A 108 6.45 11.97 -15.30
N PHE A 109 5.55 12.62 -14.56
CA PHE A 109 4.12 12.38 -14.71
C PHE A 109 3.61 12.71 -16.12
N ASN A 110 4.19 13.74 -16.77
CA ASN A 110 3.84 14.09 -18.14
C ASN A 110 4.22 13.00 -19.13
N ASP A 111 5.41 12.42 -18.99
CA ASP A 111 5.85 11.32 -19.85
C ASP A 111 4.94 10.11 -19.64
N PHE A 112 4.54 9.83 -18.39
CA PHE A 112 3.56 8.78 -18.09
C PHE A 112 2.23 9.04 -18.81
N ILE A 113 1.67 10.25 -18.72
CA ILE A 113 0.39 10.62 -19.36
C ILE A 113 0.44 10.55 -20.89
N ILE A 114 1.54 10.98 -21.51
CA ILE A 114 1.69 10.97 -22.98
C ILE A 114 1.70 9.53 -23.50
N ASN A 115 2.23 8.58 -22.72
CA ASN A 115 2.30 7.17 -23.09
C ASN A 115 0.99 6.38 -22.87
N LEU A 116 -0.02 6.97 -22.23
CA LEU A 116 -1.33 6.35 -22.12
C LEU A 116 -2.01 6.20 -23.49
N PRO A 117 -2.82 5.15 -23.70
CA PRO A 117 -3.58 4.98 -24.93
C PRO A 117 -4.39 6.23 -25.29
N THR A 118 -4.61 6.43 -26.58
CA THR A 118 -5.49 7.49 -27.10
C THR A 118 -6.50 6.91 -28.06
N GLU A 119 -7.57 7.66 -28.36
CA GLU A 119 -8.56 7.25 -29.37
C GLU A 119 -7.93 7.09 -30.76
N SER A 120 -6.95 7.94 -31.09
CA SER A 120 -6.20 7.88 -32.35
C SER A 120 -5.16 6.75 -32.38
N GLU A 121 -4.62 6.38 -31.21
CA GLU A 121 -3.57 5.37 -31.06
C GLU A 121 -3.95 4.41 -29.92
N PRO A 122 -4.87 3.46 -30.19
CA PRO A 122 -5.23 2.45 -29.21
C PRO A 122 -4.04 1.50 -28.99
N ASN A 123 -3.88 1.02 -27.76
CA ASN A 123 -2.83 0.05 -27.41
C ASN A 123 -3.48 -1.31 -27.05
N PRO A 124 -3.58 -2.26 -27.99
CA PRO A 124 -4.21 -3.55 -27.74
C PRO A 124 -3.52 -4.38 -26.64
N THR A 125 -2.19 -4.23 -26.50
CA THR A 125 -1.43 -4.92 -25.45
C THR A 125 -1.80 -4.39 -24.07
N PHE A 126 -1.97 -3.07 -23.93
CA PHE A 126 -2.46 -2.44 -22.71
C PHE A 126 -3.83 -3.01 -22.32
N TYR A 127 -4.79 -3.02 -23.26
CA TYR A 127 -6.14 -3.53 -22.99
C TYR A 127 -6.20 -5.05 -22.79
N LYS A 128 -5.24 -5.81 -23.30
CA LYS A 128 -5.12 -7.24 -22.99
C LYS A 128 -4.68 -7.50 -21.55
N ILE A 129 -3.84 -6.61 -21.00
CA ILE A 129 -3.36 -6.70 -19.60
C ILE A 129 -4.41 -6.12 -18.64
N TYR A 130 -5.12 -5.06 -19.07
CA TYR A 130 -6.13 -4.33 -18.31
C TYR A 130 -7.49 -4.36 -19.04
N PRO A 131 -8.19 -5.51 -19.03
CA PRO A 131 -9.38 -5.74 -19.84
C PRO A 131 -10.57 -4.85 -19.46
N SER A 132 -10.71 -4.48 -18.18
CA SER A 132 -11.83 -3.65 -17.72
C SER A 132 -11.72 -2.23 -18.29
N LEU A 133 -10.50 -1.75 -18.53
CA LEU A 133 -10.23 -0.45 -19.14
C LEU A 133 -10.57 -0.39 -20.64
N ALA A 134 -10.72 -1.53 -21.32
CA ALA A 134 -10.99 -1.56 -22.77
C ALA A 134 -12.36 -0.97 -23.14
N THR A 135 -13.29 -0.92 -22.19
CA THR A 135 -14.65 -0.38 -22.38
C THR A 135 -14.74 1.11 -22.08
N ILE A 136 -13.66 1.71 -21.58
CA ILE A 136 -13.61 3.09 -21.12
C ILE A 136 -12.92 3.96 -22.18
N PRO A 137 -13.54 5.07 -22.62
CA PRO A 137 -12.90 6.04 -23.49
C PRO A 137 -11.53 6.52 -22.97
N ALA A 138 -10.56 6.62 -23.86
CA ALA A 138 -9.16 6.85 -23.51
C ALA A 138 -8.94 8.21 -22.80
N ASN A 139 -9.73 9.23 -23.16
CA ASN A 139 -9.74 10.52 -22.48
C ASN A 139 -10.16 10.40 -21.01
N PHE A 140 -11.16 9.59 -20.69
CA PHE A 140 -11.63 9.38 -19.32
C PHE A 140 -10.65 8.56 -18.48
N ILE A 141 -9.90 7.65 -19.10
CA ILE A 141 -8.76 6.97 -18.46
C ILE A 141 -7.71 8.00 -18.05
N LYS A 142 -7.31 8.90 -18.96
CA LYS A 142 -6.36 9.98 -18.65
C LYS A 142 -6.83 10.88 -17.52
N ILE A 143 -8.11 11.26 -17.51
CA ILE A 143 -8.70 12.06 -16.43
C ILE A 143 -8.60 11.32 -15.09
N ARG A 144 -8.99 10.03 -15.05
CA ARG A 144 -8.95 9.24 -13.82
C ARG A 144 -7.54 9.09 -13.25
N VAL A 145 -6.56 8.84 -14.12
CA VAL A 145 -5.13 8.80 -13.73
C VAL A 145 -4.72 10.10 -13.04
N LYS A 146 -5.05 11.25 -13.62
CA LYS A 146 -4.69 12.55 -13.06
C LYS A 146 -5.32 12.75 -11.68
N CYS A 147 -6.59 12.39 -11.50
CA CYS A 147 -7.25 12.44 -10.20
C CYS A 147 -6.55 11.57 -9.14
N ILE A 148 -6.18 10.33 -9.49
CA ILE A 148 -5.46 9.41 -8.59
C ILE A 148 -4.07 9.96 -8.26
N TYR A 149 -3.36 10.49 -9.25
CA TYR A 149 -2.04 11.09 -9.05
C TYR A 149 -2.11 12.27 -8.08
N LEU A 150 -3.05 13.18 -8.30
CA LEU A 150 -3.28 14.35 -7.45
C LEU A 150 -3.66 13.98 -6.01
N LEU A 151 -4.55 12.98 -5.84
CA LEU A 151 -4.86 12.42 -4.54
C LEU A 151 -3.58 12.03 -3.78
N ASN A 152 -2.67 11.34 -4.47
CA ASN A 152 -1.40 10.89 -3.89
C ASN A 152 -0.44 12.04 -3.58
N MET A 153 -0.39 13.07 -4.43
CA MET A 153 0.42 14.28 -4.20
C MET A 153 -0.07 15.07 -2.99
N ILE A 154 -1.39 15.23 -2.85
CA ILE A 154 -1.97 15.93 -1.70
C ILE A 154 -1.78 15.09 -0.44
N PHE A 155 -2.02 13.77 -0.51
CA PHE A 155 -1.78 12.86 0.61
C PHE A 155 -0.36 12.99 1.16
N GLU A 156 0.65 12.99 0.29
CA GLU A 156 2.05 13.16 0.70
C GLU A 156 2.31 14.47 1.47
N ARG A 157 1.64 15.56 1.08
CA ARG A 157 1.77 16.87 1.76
C ARG A 157 1.12 16.90 3.14
N VAL A 158 0.03 16.16 3.32
CA VAL A 158 -0.76 16.19 4.56
C VAL A 158 -0.44 15.03 5.49
N GLN A 159 0.19 13.97 5.00
CA GLN A 159 0.51 12.80 5.80
C GLN A 159 1.26 13.13 7.10
N PRO A 160 2.23 14.07 7.17
CA PRO A 160 2.95 14.36 8.41
C PRO A 160 2.08 14.90 9.56
N ILE A 161 0.88 15.41 9.26
CA ILE A 161 -0.05 15.94 10.27
C ILE A 161 -1.21 14.98 10.58
N ILE A 162 -1.23 13.80 9.93
CA ILE A 162 -2.22 12.76 10.16
C ILE A 162 -1.60 11.71 11.09
N ASP A 163 -2.22 11.51 12.25
CA ASP A 163 -1.85 10.42 13.14
C ASP A 163 -2.52 9.12 12.68
N LEU A 164 -1.74 8.22 12.08
CA LEU A 164 -2.19 6.92 11.61
C LEU A 164 -2.21 5.84 12.71
N SER A 165 -1.91 6.19 13.96
CA SER A 165 -1.91 5.24 15.09
C SER A 165 -3.30 4.99 15.68
N PHE A 166 -4.30 5.80 15.31
CA PHE A 166 -5.67 5.66 15.77
C PHE A 166 -6.28 4.30 15.36
N ALA A 167 -6.99 3.69 16.30
CA ALA A 167 -7.76 2.48 16.05
C ALA A 167 -9.03 2.79 15.24
N PRO A 168 -9.63 1.78 14.57
CA PRO A 168 -10.88 1.97 13.83
C PRO A 168 -11.98 2.61 14.70
N GLY A 169 -12.58 3.69 14.21
CA GLY A 169 -13.61 4.45 14.92
C GLY A 169 -13.12 5.57 15.85
N GLU A 170 -11.81 5.71 16.07
CA GLU A 170 -11.26 6.81 16.89
C GLU A 170 -11.08 8.11 16.09
N SER A 171 -10.84 8.01 14.78
CA SER A 171 -10.72 9.15 13.87
C SER A 171 -11.48 8.87 12.58
N ILE A 172 -12.48 9.70 12.29
CA ILE A 172 -13.24 9.61 11.05
C ILE A 172 -12.30 9.80 9.85
N LEU A 173 -11.29 10.67 9.97
CA LEU A 173 -10.34 10.93 8.89
C LEU A 173 -9.50 9.67 8.58
N VAL A 174 -9.01 8.99 9.62
CA VAL A 174 -8.25 7.74 9.47
C VAL A 174 -9.13 6.63 8.90
N ASP A 175 -10.39 6.54 9.34
CA ASP A 175 -11.35 5.58 8.80
C ASP A 175 -11.62 5.83 7.30
N GLU A 176 -11.83 7.09 6.89
CA GLU A 176 -12.04 7.44 5.48
C GLU A 176 -10.79 7.27 4.62
N LEU A 177 -9.59 7.52 5.16
CA LEU A 177 -8.33 7.15 4.52
C LEU A 177 -8.21 5.64 4.34
N GLY A 178 -8.71 4.87 5.30
CA GLY A 178 -8.86 3.42 5.20
C GLY A 178 -9.72 3.00 4.01
N ASN A 179 -10.79 3.74 3.72
CA ASN A 179 -11.67 3.48 2.57
C ASN A 179 -11.00 3.79 1.22
N VAL A 180 -10.18 4.85 1.12
CA VAL A 180 -9.45 5.17 -0.12
C VAL A 180 -8.07 4.55 -0.22
N ARG A 181 -7.63 3.74 0.77
CA ARG A 181 -6.28 3.16 0.77
C ARG A 181 -5.93 2.42 -0.52
N ALA A 182 -6.92 1.88 -1.24
CA ALA A 182 -6.71 1.21 -2.53
C ALA A 182 -6.12 2.18 -3.58
N TYR A 183 -6.55 3.44 -3.59
CA TYR A 183 -6.12 4.51 -4.50
C TYR A 183 -4.73 5.09 -4.19
N LEU A 184 -4.19 4.80 -3.00
CA LEU A 184 -2.83 5.19 -2.66
C LEU A 184 -1.82 4.30 -3.39
N LEU A 185 -0.90 4.95 -4.10
CA LEU A 185 0.17 4.31 -4.88
C LEU A 185 1.13 3.57 -3.95
N TYR A 186 1.64 2.43 -4.43
CA TYR A 186 2.55 1.57 -3.69
C TYR A 186 3.77 2.33 -3.19
N ARG A 187 4.38 3.15 -4.05
CA ARG A 187 5.55 3.97 -3.69
C ARG A 187 5.30 4.88 -2.50
N LYS A 188 4.14 5.55 -2.46
CA LYS A 188 3.78 6.47 -1.37
C LYS A 188 3.56 5.70 -0.07
N LYS A 189 2.88 4.55 -0.11
CA LYS A 189 2.73 3.67 1.07
C LYS A 189 4.09 3.13 1.55
N PHE A 190 4.92 2.69 0.61
CA PHE A 190 6.20 2.09 0.91
C PHE A 190 7.15 3.10 1.53
N ALA A 191 7.13 4.36 1.08
CA ALA A 191 7.90 5.43 1.70
C ALA A 191 7.54 5.63 3.19
N LEU A 192 6.26 5.60 3.55
CA LEU A 192 5.83 5.68 4.96
C LEU A 192 6.31 4.48 5.79
N PHE A 193 6.25 3.30 5.19
CA PHE A 193 6.74 2.08 5.81
C PHE A 193 8.26 2.14 6.02
N GLU A 194 9.01 2.58 5.01
CA GLU A 194 10.46 2.74 5.07
C GLU A 194 10.88 3.80 6.11
N GLU A 195 10.18 4.93 6.16
CA GLU A 195 10.39 5.95 7.20
C GLU A 195 10.14 5.37 8.61
N SER A 196 9.09 4.55 8.77
CA SER A 196 8.79 3.88 10.03
C SER A 196 9.88 2.87 10.41
N LEU A 197 10.41 2.11 9.44
CA LEU A 197 11.53 1.20 9.65
C LEU A 197 12.80 1.96 10.06
N GLN A 198 13.12 3.07 9.38
CA GLN A 198 14.28 3.90 9.72
C GLN A 198 14.16 4.50 11.13
N LYS A 199 13.00 5.07 11.49
CA LYS A 199 12.74 5.63 12.82
C LYS A 199 12.80 4.59 13.95
N THR A 200 12.47 3.34 13.65
CA THR A 200 12.44 2.24 14.62
C THR A 200 13.67 1.34 14.54
N SER A 201 14.64 1.68 13.70
CA SER A 201 15.90 0.96 13.55
C SER A 201 16.65 0.85 14.89
N ALA A 202 17.23 -0.32 15.15
CA ALA A 202 18.15 -0.53 16.26
C ALA A 202 19.62 -0.16 15.89
N GLY A 203 19.83 0.39 14.69
CA GLY A 203 21.13 0.69 14.12
C GLY A 203 21.84 -0.55 13.57
N TYR A 204 23.11 -0.38 13.21
CA TYR A 204 23.96 -1.49 12.78
C TYR A 204 24.39 -2.34 13.99
N LEU A 205 24.08 -3.63 13.94
CA LEU A 205 24.54 -4.62 14.92
C LEU A 205 25.48 -5.62 14.26
N ASP A 206 26.50 -6.04 15.01
CA ASP A 206 27.36 -7.15 14.59
C ASP A 206 26.52 -8.42 14.42
N ARG A 207 26.80 -9.17 13.35
CA ARG A 207 26.04 -10.38 13.04
C ARG A 207 26.33 -11.45 14.08
N VAL A 208 25.25 -12.01 14.63
CA VAL A 208 25.34 -13.20 15.45
C VAL A 208 25.57 -14.39 14.53
N THR A 209 26.53 -15.26 14.86
CA THR A 209 26.70 -16.54 14.17
C THR A 209 25.70 -17.55 14.72
N VAL A 210 24.80 -18.04 13.87
CA VAL A 210 23.82 -19.08 14.21
C VAL A 210 24.35 -20.42 13.73
N LYS A 211 24.47 -21.37 14.66
CA LYS A 211 24.92 -22.72 14.37
C LYS A 211 23.75 -23.62 14.01
N PHE A 212 23.90 -24.37 12.92
CA PHE A 212 22.90 -25.24 12.37
C PHE A 212 23.43 -26.66 12.22
N ASP A 213 22.82 -27.60 12.93
CA ASP A 213 23.03 -29.03 12.79
C ASP A 213 22.01 -29.58 11.77
N THR A 214 22.43 -29.64 10.50
CA THR A 214 21.59 -30.08 9.39
C THR A 214 21.28 -31.57 9.45
N VAL A 215 22.18 -32.36 10.04
CA VAL A 215 21.97 -33.79 10.25
C VAL A 215 20.81 -33.99 11.21
N LYS A 216 20.82 -33.32 12.37
CA LYS A 216 19.67 -33.36 13.31
C LYS A 216 18.40 -32.86 12.66
N ALA A 217 18.45 -31.75 11.92
CA ALA A 217 17.29 -31.20 11.24
C ALA A 217 16.68 -32.14 10.20
N SER A 218 17.50 -32.93 9.51
CA SER A 218 17.08 -33.91 8.52
C SER A 218 16.42 -35.17 9.12
N THR A 219 16.59 -35.41 10.42
CA THR A 219 15.96 -36.56 11.06
C THR A 219 14.44 -36.40 10.98
N ASN A 220 13.76 -37.42 10.45
CA ASN A 220 12.29 -37.45 10.33
C ASN A 220 11.64 -37.77 11.69
N SER A 221 12.10 -37.09 12.74
CA SER A 221 11.55 -37.16 14.08
C SER A 221 10.36 -36.22 14.17
N ALA A 222 9.32 -36.64 14.89
CA ALA A 222 8.23 -35.77 15.32
C ALA A 222 8.70 -34.71 16.33
N ASN A 223 9.99 -34.69 16.69
CA ASN A 223 10.55 -33.69 17.57
C ASN A 223 10.81 -32.39 16.80
N GLY A 224 9.97 -31.39 17.02
CA GLY A 224 10.12 -30.04 16.48
C GLY A 224 11.41 -29.34 16.94
N GLU A 225 12.02 -29.77 18.04
CA GLU A 225 13.26 -29.19 18.57
C GLU A 225 14.47 -29.42 17.66
N ASN A 226 14.42 -30.46 16.82
CA ASN A 226 15.52 -30.75 15.89
C ASN A 226 15.49 -29.86 14.64
N THR A 227 14.38 -29.16 14.37
CA THR A 227 14.19 -28.33 13.18
C THR A 227 15.21 -27.18 13.11
N MET A 228 15.53 -26.74 11.90
CA MET A 228 16.35 -25.54 11.68
C MET A 228 15.69 -24.30 12.28
N PHE A 229 14.35 -24.24 12.23
CA PHE A 229 13.58 -23.18 12.91
C PHE A 229 13.85 -23.17 14.41
N TYR A 230 13.73 -24.30 15.11
CA TYR A 230 13.93 -24.33 16.55
C TYR A 230 15.37 -24.03 16.93
N GLN A 231 16.35 -24.54 16.17
CA GLN A 231 17.76 -24.22 16.38
C GLN A 231 18.05 -22.72 16.24
N ALA A 232 17.44 -22.04 15.26
CA ALA A 232 17.52 -20.59 15.14
C ALA A 232 16.78 -19.87 16.28
N TYR A 233 15.57 -20.32 16.62
CA TYR A 233 14.76 -19.75 17.69
C TYR A 233 15.53 -19.74 19.02
N GLU A 234 16.09 -20.87 19.44
CA GLU A 234 16.87 -20.99 20.68
C GLU A 234 18.03 -19.99 20.75
N GLN A 235 18.68 -19.72 19.62
CA GLN A 235 19.84 -18.82 19.53
C GLN A 235 19.45 -17.34 19.40
N LEU A 236 18.29 -17.03 18.80
CA LEU A 236 17.94 -15.66 18.41
C LEU A 236 16.83 -15.02 19.25
N HIS A 237 15.95 -15.79 19.90
CA HIS A 237 14.71 -15.27 20.48
C HIS A 237 14.91 -14.20 21.57
N LYS A 238 16.01 -14.28 22.34
CA LYS A 238 16.29 -13.35 23.45
C LYS A 238 16.56 -11.93 22.95
N ASP A 239 17.27 -11.82 21.82
CA ASP A 239 17.72 -10.55 21.24
C ASP A 239 16.92 -10.17 19.99
N ALA A 240 15.83 -10.88 19.69
CA ALA A 240 15.02 -10.68 18.49
C ALA A 240 14.55 -9.22 18.30
N HIS A 241 14.23 -8.54 19.41
CA HIS A 241 13.74 -7.16 19.39
C HIS A 241 14.77 -6.15 18.85
N SER A 242 16.07 -6.39 19.00
CA SER A 242 17.13 -5.53 18.48
C SER A 242 17.65 -6.09 17.15
N LEU A 243 17.88 -7.40 17.08
CA LEU A 243 18.42 -8.07 15.90
C LEU A 243 17.54 -7.89 14.67
N PHE A 244 16.23 -8.11 14.79
CA PHE A 244 15.29 -8.05 13.66
C PHE A 244 14.92 -6.62 13.25
N ARG A 245 15.41 -5.61 13.98
CA ARG A 245 15.34 -4.19 13.61
C ARG A 245 16.71 -3.63 13.23
N SER A 246 17.69 -4.49 12.97
CA SER A 246 19.01 -4.11 12.47
C SER A 246 18.94 -3.66 11.01
N GLU A 247 19.78 -2.69 10.64
CA GLU A 247 19.95 -2.22 9.26
C GLU A 247 20.73 -3.19 8.36
N SER A 248 21.18 -4.33 8.90
CA SER A 248 21.90 -5.32 8.12
C SER A 248 20.97 -6.07 7.16
N GLU A 249 21.37 -6.19 5.88
CA GLU A 249 20.70 -7.06 4.91
C GLU A 249 20.61 -8.53 5.34
N ARG A 250 21.47 -8.93 6.29
CA ARG A 250 21.54 -10.29 6.84
C ARG A 250 21.54 -10.22 8.35
N LEU A 251 20.52 -10.84 8.94
CA LEU A 251 20.29 -10.82 10.39
C LEU A 251 21.29 -11.71 11.15
N TRP A 252 21.81 -12.76 10.53
CA TRP A 252 22.82 -13.65 11.13
C TRP A 252 23.80 -14.18 10.09
N GLU A 253 24.91 -14.74 10.57
CA GLU A 253 25.81 -15.58 9.79
C GLU A 253 25.49 -17.05 10.07
N ALA A 254 25.17 -17.82 9.03
CA ALA A 254 24.83 -19.23 9.18
C ALA A 254 26.09 -20.11 9.16
N SER A 255 26.30 -20.86 10.25
CA SER A 255 27.39 -21.83 10.39
C SER A 255 26.82 -23.23 10.46
N TYR A 256 27.07 -24.04 9.44
CA TYR A 256 26.62 -25.42 9.39
C TYR A 256 27.64 -26.35 10.06
N VAL A 257 27.19 -27.16 11.01
CA VAL A 257 28.04 -28.11 11.72
C VAL A 257 28.68 -29.08 10.70
N GLU A 258 30.00 -29.25 10.80
CA GLU A 258 30.82 -30.13 9.93
C GLU A 258 30.84 -29.77 8.43
N MET A 259 30.24 -28.64 8.04
CA MET A 259 30.30 -28.15 6.66
C MET A 259 31.16 -26.89 6.59
N HIS A 260 32.13 -26.89 5.69
CA HIS A 260 32.96 -25.71 5.40
C HIS A 260 32.29 -24.91 4.28
N SER A 261 31.52 -23.87 4.64
CA SER A 261 31.06 -22.89 3.65
C SER A 261 32.08 -21.75 3.54
N VAL A 262 32.47 -21.42 2.30
CA VAL A 262 33.35 -20.28 2.00
C VAL A 262 32.53 -19.05 1.59
N ASP A 263 31.31 -19.25 1.07
CA ASP A 263 30.37 -18.16 0.80
C ASP A 263 29.55 -17.84 2.06
N ALA A 264 29.48 -16.57 2.44
CA ALA A 264 28.70 -16.09 3.59
C ALA A 264 27.26 -15.68 3.20
N GLY A 265 26.95 -15.58 1.90
CA GLY A 265 25.63 -15.21 1.39
C GLY A 265 24.70 -16.41 1.17
N GLY A 266 25.20 -17.46 0.53
CA GLY A 266 24.48 -18.72 0.31
C GLY A 266 23.89 -19.32 1.60
N PRO A 267 24.71 -19.55 2.64
CA PRO A 267 24.25 -20.15 3.89
C PRO A 267 23.10 -19.42 4.56
N TYR A 268 23.10 -18.09 4.54
CA TYR A 268 22.00 -17.30 5.11
C TYR A 268 20.68 -17.57 4.37
N ARG A 269 20.68 -17.48 3.03
CA ARG A 269 19.48 -17.75 2.22
C ARG A 269 19.00 -19.18 2.36
N ASP A 270 19.91 -20.14 2.41
CA ASP A 270 19.60 -21.55 2.62
C ASP A 270 18.98 -21.76 3.99
N SER A 271 19.51 -21.11 5.04
CA SER A 271 18.98 -21.22 6.39
C SER A 271 17.56 -20.67 6.48
N ILE A 272 17.29 -19.50 5.87
CA ILE A 272 15.93 -18.93 5.77
C ILE A 272 15.00 -19.90 5.05
N THR A 273 15.45 -20.48 3.93
CA THR A 273 14.65 -21.42 3.13
C THR A 273 14.27 -22.66 3.95
N CYS A 274 15.23 -23.27 4.65
CA CYS A 274 14.99 -24.42 5.51
C CYS A 274 14.07 -24.08 6.69
N ILE A 275 14.26 -22.91 7.31
CA ILE A 275 13.38 -22.41 8.37
C ILE A 275 11.94 -22.28 7.86
N CYS A 276 11.72 -21.69 6.68
CA CYS A 276 10.40 -21.58 6.08
C CYS A 276 9.77 -22.95 5.79
N LEU A 277 10.57 -23.93 5.32
CA LEU A 277 10.10 -25.30 5.11
C LEU A 277 9.69 -25.97 6.42
N ASP A 278 10.46 -25.79 7.50
CA ASP A 278 10.11 -26.34 8.81
C ASP A 278 8.81 -25.73 9.37
N ILE A 279 8.64 -24.40 9.24
CA ILE A 279 7.43 -23.68 9.64
C ILE A 279 6.21 -24.16 8.84
N CYS A 280 6.39 -24.39 7.54
CA CYS A 280 5.38 -24.92 6.63
C CYS A 280 5.44 -26.46 6.54
N SER A 281 5.55 -27.13 7.69
CA SER A 281 5.55 -28.58 7.78
C SER A 281 4.64 -29.08 8.90
N THR A 282 4.40 -30.40 8.93
CA THR A 282 3.69 -31.05 10.04
C THR A 282 4.56 -31.22 11.30
N ARG A 283 5.85 -30.88 11.24
CA ARG A 283 6.79 -31.03 12.37
C ARG A 283 6.61 -29.93 13.42
N LEU A 284 6.11 -28.77 13.01
CA LEU A 284 5.83 -27.64 13.89
C LEU A 284 4.33 -27.33 13.82
N PRO A 285 3.58 -27.39 14.95
CA PRO A 285 2.15 -27.10 14.98
C PRO A 285 1.85 -25.59 14.92
N LEU A 286 2.61 -24.83 14.11
CA LEU A 286 2.49 -23.38 13.96
C LEU A 286 1.56 -22.99 12.81
N PHE A 287 1.63 -23.75 11.72
CA PHE A 287 0.83 -23.54 10.53
C PHE A 287 0.18 -24.85 10.09
N ILE A 288 -0.93 -24.72 9.38
CA ILE A 288 -1.61 -25.85 8.78
C ILE A 288 -1.78 -25.60 7.29
N LEU A 289 -1.63 -26.65 6.50
CA LEU A 289 -1.89 -26.55 5.07
C LEU A 289 -3.36 -26.16 4.86
N CYS A 290 -3.62 -25.23 3.94
CA CYS A 290 -4.98 -24.80 3.63
C CYS A 290 -5.84 -25.98 3.13
N PRO A 291 -7.18 -25.90 3.20
CA PRO A 291 -8.06 -26.98 2.76
C PRO A 291 -7.77 -27.46 1.34
N ASN A 292 -7.56 -26.53 0.40
CA ASN A 292 -7.23 -26.80 -1.00
C ASN A 292 -5.92 -27.59 -1.16
N GLY A 293 -4.93 -27.33 -0.31
CA GLY A 293 -3.67 -28.07 -0.29
C GLY A 293 -3.84 -29.50 0.22
N ARG A 294 -4.69 -29.71 1.24
CA ARG A 294 -4.96 -31.04 1.81
C ARG A 294 -5.69 -31.94 0.82
N THR A 295 -6.64 -31.39 0.08
CA THR A 295 -7.40 -32.11 -0.96
C THR A 295 -6.70 -32.08 -2.31
N ASN A 296 -5.61 -31.32 -2.44
CA ASN A 296 -4.88 -31.09 -3.70
C ASN A 296 -5.79 -30.58 -4.84
N THR A 297 -6.75 -29.70 -4.52
CA THR A 297 -7.76 -29.19 -5.46
C THR A 297 -7.75 -27.67 -5.54
N GLY A 298 -7.85 -27.12 -6.76
CA GLY A 298 -8.04 -25.68 -6.98
C GLY A 298 -6.76 -24.85 -6.89
N LEU A 299 -6.93 -23.55 -6.64
CA LEU A 299 -5.84 -22.57 -6.45
C LEU A 299 -5.33 -22.61 -5.00
N ASN A 300 -4.15 -22.02 -4.74
CA ASN A 300 -3.55 -21.85 -3.42
C ASN A 300 -3.20 -23.17 -2.70
N ARG A 301 -2.90 -24.25 -3.43
CA ARG A 301 -2.64 -25.59 -2.85
C ARG A 301 -1.37 -25.65 -1.99
N ASP A 302 -0.45 -24.73 -2.23
CA ASP A 302 0.80 -24.53 -1.53
C ASP A 302 0.69 -23.53 -0.37
N CYS A 303 -0.49 -22.95 -0.13
CA CYS A 303 -0.68 -21.97 0.94
C CYS A 303 -0.89 -22.63 2.30
N TRP A 304 -0.25 -22.04 3.31
CA TRP A 304 -0.35 -22.42 4.72
C TRP A 304 -1.05 -21.30 5.49
N ILE A 305 -1.90 -21.67 6.45
CA ILE A 305 -2.61 -20.75 7.32
C ILE A 305 -2.10 -20.89 8.75
N TRP A 306 -1.94 -19.77 9.44
CA TRP A 306 -1.50 -19.76 10.83
C TRP A 306 -2.55 -20.47 11.71
N PHE A 307 -2.09 -21.38 12.57
CA PHE A 307 -2.98 -22.26 13.34
C PHE A 307 -3.94 -21.49 14.25
N GLY A 308 -3.53 -20.35 14.81
CA GLY A 308 -4.36 -19.56 15.71
C GLY A 308 -5.54 -18.82 15.05
N LEU A 309 -5.58 -18.73 13.71
CA LEU A 309 -6.75 -18.21 12.97
C LEU A 309 -7.85 -19.27 12.77
N CYS A 310 -7.59 -20.54 13.12
CA CYS A 310 -8.54 -21.64 12.99
C CYS A 310 -9.26 -21.97 14.32
N ARG A 311 -9.25 -21.05 15.28
CA ARG A 311 -10.02 -21.12 16.53
C ARG A 311 -11.11 -20.07 16.56
#